data_AF-A0A352KEI5-F1
#
_entry.id   AF-A0A352KEI5-F1
#
_cell.length_a   1.000
_cell.length_b   1.000
_cell.length_c   1.000
_cell.angle_alpha   90.00
_cell.angle_beta   90.00
_cell.angle_gamma   90.00
#
_symmetry.space_group_name_H-M   'P 1'
#
loop_
_entity.id
_entity.type
_entity.pdbx_description
1 polymer ?
#
loop_
_entity_poly.entity_id
_entity_poly.type
_entity_poly.pdbx_seq_one_letter_code
_entity_poly.pdbx_strand_id
1 'polypeptide(L)'
;MRHMFDVCRLAAIVSLAGCFFAMSVVDTVNAQAPVAGDAIAQSDEAVTPLDRLSEDDVNDPFEPVNRVIFEFNVGLDKAILRPTAIAYREVLPLGARRSVTDFLDNLETPVVLLNDILQFKLNRAGITVSRFAINTTIGFFGFFDPAEELGLARHDEDFAQTLGYWGIPEGPYLMWPLLGPLPPRDAVGFMVDRLTNPVDYALRDELLLDGAIFATDLVDVRHQVIDEIDELERTSVDYYAAVRSLYRQSIRDEIRDGAPDFDQLPDFDFPEDDMPAAEPVSDGAGEQPALQNGEQDHVPAAPTQEGPEMKIPDLPEQGFPLEGMVEMSPTSADLLTQASY
;
A
#
# COMPACT_ATOMS: atom_id res chain seq x y z
N MET A 1 10.44 -12.34 -35.74
CA MET A 1 11.87 -12.52 -35.42
C MET A 1 12.66 -11.22 -35.36
N ARG A 2 12.63 -10.31 -36.37
CA ARG A 2 13.37 -9.03 -36.30
C ARG A 2 12.93 -8.13 -35.12
N HIS A 3 11.62 -7.99 -34.89
CA HIS A 3 11.09 -7.21 -33.76
C HIS A 3 11.50 -7.77 -32.38
N MET A 4 11.63 -9.09 -32.24
CA MET A 4 12.08 -9.74 -31.00
C MET A 4 13.56 -9.44 -30.69
N PHE A 5 14.39 -9.36 -31.73
CA PHE A 5 15.80 -8.96 -31.58
C PHE A 5 15.97 -7.48 -31.27
N ASP A 6 15.07 -6.62 -31.75
CA ASP A 6 15.11 -5.18 -31.46
C ASP A 6 14.63 -4.87 -30.04
N VAL A 7 13.63 -5.60 -29.53
CA VAL A 7 13.18 -5.52 -28.12
C VAL A 7 14.28 -6.00 -27.16
N CYS A 8 14.95 -7.13 -27.46
CA CYS A 8 16.07 -7.59 -26.63
C CYS A 8 17.27 -6.62 -26.66
N ARG A 9 17.51 -5.92 -27.77
CA ARG A 9 18.58 -4.91 -27.87
C ARG A 9 18.26 -3.64 -27.10
N LEU A 10 17.01 -3.18 -27.16
CA LEU A 10 16.55 -2.04 -26.37
C LEU A 10 16.61 -2.36 -24.87
N ALA A 11 16.13 -3.54 -24.46
CA ALA A 11 16.20 -4.02 -23.08
C ALA A 11 17.65 -4.15 -22.56
N ALA A 12 18.58 -4.63 -23.39
CA ALA A 12 20.00 -4.73 -23.02
C ALA A 12 20.68 -3.35 -22.87
N ILE A 13 20.30 -2.36 -23.68
CA ILE A 13 20.83 -1.00 -23.60
C ILE A 13 20.27 -0.26 -22.37
N VAL A 14 18.98 -0.45 -22.06
CA VAL A 14 18.34 0.09 -20.84
C VAL A 14 18.93 -0.57 -19.59
N SER A 15 19.19 -1.88 -19.62
CA SER A 15 19.83 -2.64 -18.53
C SER A 15 21.26 -2.16 -18.22
N LEU A 16 22.05 -1.83 -19.24
CA LEU A 16 23.43 -1.33 -19.05
C LEU A 16 23.49 0.14 -18.61
N ALA A 17 22.52 0.97 -19.00
CA ALA A 17 22.43 2.36 -18.55
C ALA A 17 21.86 2.48 -17.11
N GLY A 18 20.92 1.61 -16.74
CA GLY A 18 20.32 1.57 -15.40
C GLY A 18 21.31 1.18 -14.30
N CYS A 19 22.21 0.23 -14.57
CA CYS A 19 23.23 -0.20 -13.59
C CYS A 19 24.22 0.91 -13.20
N PHE A 20 24.52 1.85 -14.10
CA PHE A 20 25.49 2.93 -13.82
C PHE A 20 24.86 4.10 -13.05
N PHE A 21 23.55 4.31 -13.19
CA PHE A 21 22.81 5.37 -12.50
C PHE A 21 22.38 4.92 -11.08
N ALA A 22 21.98 3.65 -10.92
CA ALA A 22 21.56 3.08 -9.63
C ALA A 22 22.67 3.17 -8.55
N MET A 23 23.93 2.95 -8.92
CA MET A 23 25.06 3.07 -7.98
C MET A 23 25.36 4.51 -7.53
N SER A 24 24.93 5.53 -8.26
CA SER A 24 25.15 6.95 -7.88
C SER A 24 24.06 7.50 -6.97
N VAL A 25 22.85 6.92 -6.98
CA VAL A 25 21.70 7.41 -6.20
C VAL A 25 21.68 6.82 -4.80
N VAL A 26 22.11 5.55 -4.64
CA VAL A 26 22.19 4.86 -3.34
C VAL A 26 23.07 5.61 -2.33
N ASP A 27 24.17 6.25 -2.79
CA ASP A 27 25.05 7.03 -1.92
C ASP A 27 24.43 8.34 -1.39
N THR A 28 23.34 8.84 -2.01
CA THR A 28 22.70 10.12 -1.63
C THR A 28 21.49 9.94 -0.70
N VAL A 29 20.83 8.77 -0.69
CA VAL A 29 19.58 8.55 0.06
C VAL A 29 19.81 8.01 1.48
N ASN A 30 21.01 7.55 1.82
CA ASN A 30 21.32 6.95 3.13
C ASN A 30 21.49 7.96 4.29
N ALA A 31 20.87 9.14 4.21
CA ALA A 31 21.08 10.25 5.16
C ALA A 31 19.86 10.65 5.99
N GLN A 32 18.80 9.84 6.07
CA GLN A 32 17.65 10.13 6.93
C GLN A 32 17.42 9.01 7.97
N ALA A 33 17.52 9.39 9.24
CA ALA A 33 17.31 8.54 10.41
C ALA A 33 15.81 8.29 10.67
N PRO A 34 15.44 7.19 11.38
CA PRO A 34 14.06 6.84 11.66
C PRO A 34 13.46 7.74 12.75
N VAL A 35 12.25 8.26 12.50
CA VAL A 35 11.44 8.92 13.53
C VAL A 35 10.74 7.84 14.35
N ALA A 36 11.02 7.82 15.65
CA ALA A 36 10.41 6.92 16.62
C ALA A 36 8.91 7.18 16.75
N GLY A 37 8.11 6.12 16.70
CA GLY A 37 6.68 6.17 17.00
C GLY A 37 6.45 6.19 18.50
N ASP A 38 5.57 7.09 18.93
CA ASP A 38 4.94 7.02 20.25
C ASP A 38 3.49 6.56 20.10
N ALA A 39 3.16 5.52 20.86
CA ALA A 39 1.83 4.99 21.01
C ALA A 39 0.95 6.00 21.75
N ILE A 40 -0.21 6.34 21.19
CA ILE A 40 -1.25 7.08 21.89
C ILE A 40 -2.51 6.23 22.02
N ALA A 41 -2.95 6.16 23.28
CA ALA A 41 -4.02 5.35 23.79
C ALA A 41 -5.39 5.80 23.26
N GLN A 42 -6.24 4.80 23.06
CA GLN A 42 -7.62 4.87 22.64
C GLN A 42 -8.47 5.52 23.73
N SER A 43 -9.15 6.64 23.43
CA SER A 43 -10.28 7.11 24.22
C SER A 43 -11.48 7.42 23.34
N ASP A 44 -12.54 6.75 23.72
CA ASP A 44 -13.90 6.65 23.20
C ASP A 44 -14.64 8.00 23.26
N GLU A 45 -15.02 8.58 22.12
CA GLU A 45 -16.20 9.44 22.03
C GLU A 45 -16.81 9.43 20.62
N ALA A 46 -18.07 9.02 20.57
CA ALA A 46 -18.83 8.73 19.37
C ALA A 46 -19.23 10.00 18.61
N VAL A 47 -18.44 10.39 17.62
CA VAL A 47 -18.91 11.24 16.52
C VAL A 47 -19.82 10.39 15.64
N THR A 48 -21.12 10.72 15.63
CA THR A 48 -22.11 10.00 14.82
C THR A 48 -21.69 9.96 13.34
N PRO A 49 -21.55 8.77 12.72
CA PRO A 49 -21.12 8.63 11.33
C PRO A 49 -21.99 9.33 10.28
N LEU A 50 -23.17 9.83 10.66
CA LEU A 50 -24.18 10.34 9.74
C LEU A 50 -23.88 11.75 9.19
N ASP A 51 -23.16 12.61 9.91
CA ASP A 51 -22.86 13.97 9.42
C ASP A 51 -21.79 13.97 8.32
N ARG A 52 -20.81 13.05 8.39
CA ARG A 52 -19.76 12.91 7.35
C ARG A 52 -20.29 12.40 6.01
N LEU A 53 -21.46 11.78 6.00
CA LEU A 53 -22.09 11.28 4.77
C LEU A 53 -22.79 12.41 3.98
N SER A 54 -23.05 13.57 4.61
CA SER A 54 -23.93 14.59 4.04
C SER A 54 -23.26 15.57 3.09
N GLU A 55 -21.94 15.82 3.23
CA GLU A 55 -21.19 16.67 2.29
C GLU A 55 -20.69 15.89 1.05
N ASP A 56 -20.40 14.59 1.22
CA ASP A 56 -20.01 13.67 0.14
C ASP A 56 -21.19 13.21 -0.75
N ASP A 57 -22.44 13.40 -0.30
CA ASP A 57 -23.65 13.05 -1.04
C ASP A 57 -23.93 13.98 -2.25
N VAL A 58 -23.20 15.09 -2.39
CA VAL A 58 -23.55 16.16 -3.35
C VAL A 58 -23.05 15.89 -4.78
N ASN A 59 -22.13 14.94 -5.00
CA ASN A 59 -21.49 14.75 -6.32
C ASN A 59 -21.78 13.38 -6.99
N ASP A 60 -22.98 12.82 -6.81
CA ASP A 60 -23.45 11.63 -7.55
C ASP A 60 -24.80 11.88 -8.24
N PRO A 61 -24.82 12.72 -9.29
CA PRO A 61 -26.06 13.07 -10.01
C PRO A 61 -26.69 11.88 -10.75
N PHE A 62 -25.93 10.79 -10.94
CA PHE A 62 -26.37 9.60 -11.68
C PHE A 62 -26.56 8.39 -10.76
N GLU A 63 -26.75 8.61 -9.46
CA GLU A 63 -26.91 7.55 -8.45
C GLU A 63 -27.86 6.42 -8.87
N PRO A 64 -29.07 6.67 -9.42
CA PRO A 64 -29.97 5.58 -9.80
C PRO A 64 -29.39 4.66 -10.88
N VAL A 65 -28.62 5.22 -11.83
CA VAL A 65 -27.96 4.45 -12.89
C VAL A 65 -26.73 3.74 -12.32
N ASN A 66 -25.95 4.46 -11.52
CA ASN A 66 -24.73 3.94 -10.90
C ASN A 66 -25.03 2.74 -9.99
N ARG A 67 -26.11 2.77 -9.21
CA ARG A 67 -26.57 1.64 -8.38
C ARG A 67 -26.95 0.41 -9.20
N VAL A 68 -27.62 0.58 -10.34
CA VAL A 68 -27.97 -0.55 -11.23
C VAL A 68 -26.71 -1.20 -11.81
N ILE A 69 -25.75 -0.39 -12.26
CA ILE A 69 -24.47 -0.90 -12.78
C ILE A 69 -23.67 -1.55 -11.65
N PHE A 70 -23.70 -0.98 -10.44
CA PHE A 70 -23.06 -1.54 -9.26
C PHE A 70 -23.63 -2.92 -8.92
N GLU A 71 -24.95 -3.10 -8.89
CA GLU A 71 -25.57 -4.40 -8.67
C GLU A 71 -25.17 -5.43 -9.74
N PHE A 72 -25.06 -4.99 -11.00
CA PHE A 72 -24.54 -5.83 -12.08
C PHE A 72 -23.08 -6.26 -11.81
N ASN A 73 -22.20 -5.31 -11.43
CA ASN A 73 -20.80 -5.59 -11.11
C ASN A 73 -20.67 -6.54 -9.90
N VAL A 74 -21.45 -6.33 -8.84
CA VAL A 74 -21.50 -7.22 -7.67
C VAL A 74 -22.00 -8.61 -8.04
N GLY A 75 -23.02 -8.71 -8.89
CA GLY A 75 -23.51 -9.98 -9.41
C GLY A 75 -22.43 -10.73 -10.20
N LEU A 76 -21.66 -10.01 -11.03
CA LEU A 76 -20.55 -10.58 -11.78
C LEU A 76 -19.39 -11.02 -10.88
N ASP A 77 -19.02 -10.20 -9.88
CA ASP A 77 -17.97 -10.52 -8.92
C ASP A 77 -18.28 -11.85 -8.21
N LYS A 78 -19.49 -11.97 -7.66
CA LYS A 78 -19.94 -13.17 -6.96
C LYS A 78 -20.00 -14.40 -7.87
N ALA A 79 -20.32 -14.21 -9.15
CA ALA A 79 -20.46 -15.31 -10.09
C ALA A 79 -19.12 -15.79 -10.68
N ILE A 80 -18.17 -14.87 -10.91
CA ILE A 80 -16.95 -15.16 -11.69
C ILE A 80 -15.70 -14.74 -10.93
N LEU A 81 -15.58 -13.47 -10.57
CA LEU A 81 -14.30 -12.93 -10.09
C LEU A 81 -13.92 -13.47 -8.71
N ARG A 82 -14.82 -13.37 -7.72
CA ARG A 82 -14.63 -13.91 -6.37
C ARG A 82 -14.30 -15.40 -6.34
N PRO A 83 -15.05 -16.33 -6.99
CA PRO A 83 -14.67 -17.74 -6.98
C PRO A 83 -13.34 -18.00 -7.67
N THR A 84 -12.99 -17.21 -8.70
CA THR A 84 -11.69 -17.31 -9.37
C THR A 84 -10.55 -16.84 -8.46
N ALA A 85 -10.73 -15.73 -7.74
CA ALA A 85 -9.77 -15.22 -6.77
C ALA A 85 -9.55 -16.19 -5.60
N ILE A 86 -10.61 -16.84 -5.10
CA ILE A 86 -10.48 -17.91 -4.10
C ILE A 86 -9.69 -19.09 -4.69
N ALA A 87 -10.03 -19.55 -5.88
CA ALA A 87 -9.29 -20.64 -6.52
C ALA A 87 -7.82 -20.28 -6.73
N TYR A 88 -7.52 -19.06 -7.16
CA TYR A 88 -6.16 -18.53 -7.27
C TYR A 88 -5.41 -18.57 -5.93
N ARG A 89 -6.05 -18.09 -4.85
CA ARG A 89 -5.49 -18.09 -3.48
C ARG A 89 -5.20 -19.49 -2.94
N GLU A 90 -6.07 -20.46 -3.23
CA GLU A 90 -5.98 -21.85 -2.74
C GLU A 90 -5.04 -22.72 -3.58
N VAL A 91 -4.97 -22.48 -4.90
CA VAL A 91 -4.15 -23.29 -5.81
C VAL A 91 -2.69 -22.87 -5.80
N LEU A 92 -2.41 -21.56 -5.70
CA LEU A 92 -1.05 -21.04 -5.75
C LEU A 92 -0.49 -20.77 -4.34
N PRO A 93 0.72 -21.26 -4.02
CA PRO A 93 1.37 -20.95 -2.77
C PRO A 93 1.69 -19.45 -2.68
N LEU A 94 1.78 -18.93 -1.46
CA LEU A 94 1.99 -17.50 -1.20
C LEU A 94 3.16 -16.90 -2.00
N GLY A 95 4.29 -17.60 -2.11
CA GLY A 95 5.44 -17.14 -2.87
C GLY A 95 5.16 -16.98 -4.37
N ALA A 96 4.38 -17.89 -4.97
CA ALA A 96 4.02 -17.78 -6.38
C ALA A 96 3.05 -16.62 -6.63
N ARG A 97 2.11 -16.38 -5.70
CA ARG A 97 1.19 -15.23 -5.80
C ARG A 97 1.94 -13.92 -5.72
N ARG A 98 2.85 -13.77 -4.74
CA ARG A 98 3.74 -12.61 -4.64
C ARG A 98 4.54 -12.37 -5.91
N SER A 99 5.14 -13.41 -6.48
CA SER A 99 5.88 -13.27 -7.73
C SER A 99 5.02 -12.82 -8.92
N VAL A 100 3.72 -13.14 -8.93
CA VAL A 100 2.79 -12.63 -9.95
C VAL A 100 2.50 -11.16 -9.70
N THR A 101 2.19 -10.78 -8.45
CA THR A 101 1.99 -9.38 -8.04
C THR A 101 3.22 -8.54 -8.42
N ASP A 102 4.41 -8.89 -7.93
CA ASP A 102 5.67 -8.18 -8.21
C ASP A 102 5.92 -8.02 -9.72
N PHE A 103 5.60 -9.06 -10.50
CA PHE A 103 5.77 -9.03 -11.95
C PHE A 103 4.83 -8.03 -12.61
N LEU A 104 3.54 -8.05 -12.25
CA LEU A 104 2.54 -7.11 -12.75
C LEU A 104 2.91 -5.67 -12.39
N ASP A 105 3.33 -5.44 -11.15
CA ASP A 105 3.76 -4.12 -10.67
C ASP A 105 4.98 -3.58 -11.43
N ASN A 106 5.95 -4.46 -11.73
CA ASN A 106 7.11 -4.10 -12.54
C ASN A 106 6.73 -3.75 -13.99
N LEU A 107 5.64 -4.30 -14.53
CA LEU A 107 5.11 -3.94 -15.86
C LEU A 107 4.48 -2.54 -15.87
N GLU A 108 3.88 -2.11 -14.76
CA GLU A 108 3.26 -0.79 -14.63
C GLU A 108 4.26 0.33 -14.30
N THR A 109 5.43 -0.03 -13.79
CA THR A 109 6.47 0.91 -13.36
C THR A 109 6.84 2.00 -14.39
N PRO A 110 6.88 1.77 -15.72
CA PRO A 110 7.11 2.83 -16.71
C PRO A 110 6.03 3.93 -16.71
N VAL A 111 4.78 3.57 -16.42
CA VAL A 111 3.66 4.52 -16.30
C VAL A 111 3.83 5.34 -15.04
N VAL A 112 4.12 4.69 -13.90
CA VAL A 112 4.43 5.36 -12.63
C VAL A 112 5.56 6.37 -12.80
N LEU A 113 6.65 5.99 -13.48
CA LEU A 113 7.77 6.87 -13.74
C LEU A 113 7.37 8.10 -14.56
N LEU A 114 6.54 7.91 -15.59
CA LEU A 114 6.07 9.01 -16.42
C LEU A 114 5.28 10.01 -15.57
N ASN A 115 4.37 9.51 -14.74
CA ASN A 115 3.52 10.36 -13.92
C ASN A 115 4.29 11.04 -12.76
N ASP A 116 5.25 10.36 -12.13
CA ASP A 116 6.18 10.97 -11.17
C ASP A 116 6.88 12.20 -11.77
N ILE A 117 7.35 12.08 -13.03
CA ILE A 117 8.01 13.17 -13.75
C ILE A 117 7.02 14.29 -14.07
N LEU A 118 5.80 13.95 -14.53
CA LEU A 118 4.76 14.92 -14.86
C LEU A 118 4.30 15.73 -13.65
N GLN A 119 4.40 15.17 -12.45
CA GLN A 119 4.07 15.85 -11.20
C GLN A 119 5.27 16.55 -10.54
N PHE A 120 6.44 16.53 -11.19
CA PHE A 120 7.69 17.07 -10.66
C PHE A 120 8.17 16.39 -9.35
N LYS A 121 7.75 15.14 -9.10
CA LYS A 121 8.16 14.33 -7.94
C LYS A 121 9.50 13.62 -8.23
N LEU A 122 10.58 14.39 -8.43
CA LEU A 122 11.87 13.86 -8.89
C LEU A 122 12.52 12.81 -7.97
N ASN A 123 12.29 12.91 -6.65
CA ASN A 123 12.78 11.90 -5.70
C ASN A 123 12.09 10.55 -5.94
N ARG A 124 10.76 10.55 -6.03
CA ARG A 124 9.95 9.36 -6.33
C ARG A 124 10.31 8.79 -7.69
N ALA A 125 10.45 9.61 -8.73
CA ALA A 125 10.93 9.16 -10.03
C ALA A 125 12.28 8.42 -9.95
N GLY A 126 13.21 8.90 -9.12
CA GLY A 126 14.50 8.25 -8.89
C GLY A 126 14.37 6.89 -8.20
N ILE A 127 13.45 6.76 -7.23
CA ILE A 127 13.10 5.49 -6.58
C ILE A 127 12.49 4.54 -7.61
N THR A 128 11.53 5.00 -8.41
CA THR A 128 10.85 4.22 -9.45
C THR A 128 11.83 3.65 -10.47
N VAL A 129 12.77 4.47 -10.96
CA VAL A 129 13.84 4.00 -11.87
C VAL A 129 14.72 2.96 -11.20
N SER A 130 15.08 3.16 -9.94
CA SER A 130 15.94 2.25 -9.19
C SER A 130 15.25 0.90 -8.97
N ARG A 131 13.98 0.92 -8.53
CA ARG A 131 13.12 -0.27 -8.39
C ARG A 131 13.01 -1.01 -9.71
N PHE A 132 12.65 -0.33 -10.80
CA PHE A 132 12.55 -0.96 -12.12
C PHE A 132 13.85 -1.65 -12.56
N ALA A 133 14.98 -0.95 -12.39
CA ALA A 133 16.28 -1.49 -12.79
C ALA A 133 16.66 -2.71 -11.95
N ILE A 134 16.49 -2.64 -10.62
CA ILE A 134 16.82 -3.71 -9.68
C ILE A 134 15.90 -4.92 -9.89
N ASN A 135 14.59 -4.71 -9.95
CA ASN A 135 13.61 -5.80 -10.07
C ASN A 135 13.69 -6.45 -11.45
N THR A 136 13.91 -5.68 -12.51
CA THR A 136 14.08 -6.24 -13.85
C THR A 136 15.38 -7.04 -14.00
N THR A 137 16.46 -6.65 -13.32
CA THR A 137 17.77 -7.32 -13.46
C THR A 137 18.00 -8.42 -12.43
N ILE A 138 17.95 -8.08 -11.14
CA ILE A 138 18.20 -8.99 -10.01
C ILE A 138 16.92 -9.77 -9.69
N GLY A 139 15.78 -9.09 -9.71
CA GLY A 139 14.46 -9.69 -9.44
C GLY A 139 13.91 -10.55 -10.59
N PHE A 140 14.75 -10.94 -11.55
CA PHE A 140 14.39 -11.78 -12.69
C PHE A 140 13.19 -11.21 -13.47
N PHE A 141 13.36 -10.08 -14.16
CA PHE A 141 12.28 -9.39 -14.91
C PHE A 141 11.09 -8.92 -14.06
N GLY A 142 11.26 -8.79 -12.75
CA GLY A 142 10.21 -8.35 -11.83
C GLY A 142 9.47 -9.47 -11.12
N PHE A 143 9.81 -10.75 -11.30
CA PHE A 143 9.20 -11.84 -10.54
C PHE A 143 9.55 -11.85 -9.04
N PHE A 144 10.49 -11.00 -8.62
CA PHE A 144 10.85 -10.77 -7.23
C PHE A 144 11.13 -9.27 -7.02
N ASP A 145 10.90 -8.77 -5.81
CA ASP A 145 11.18 -7.39 -5.41
C ASP A 145 12.41 -7.24 -4.46
N PRO A 146 13.65 -7.43 -4.94
CA PRO A 146 14.84 -7.13 -4.14
C PRO A 146 15.02 -5.63 -3.86
N ALA A 147 14.33 -4.74 -4.57
CA ALA A 147 14.40 -3.30 -4.30
C ALA A 147 13.73 -2.95 -2.96
N GLU A 148 12.62 -3.60 -2.61
CA GLU A 148 11.99 -3.47 -1.30
C GLU A 148 12.94 -3.89 -0.17
N GLU A 149 13.66 -5.00 -0.32
CA GLU A 149 14.67 -5.45 0.67
C GLU A 149 15.82 -4.45 0.87
N LEU A 150 16.07 -3.59 -0.12
CA LEU A 150 17.05 -2.50 -0.06
C LEU A 150 16.48 -1.19 0.52
N GLY A 151 15.22 -1.21 0.99
CA GLY A 151 14.55 -0.06 1.60
C GLY A 151 13.97 0.93 0.59
N LEU A 152 13.86 0.56 -0.69
CA LEU A 152 13.18 1.37 -1.70
C LEU A 152 11.69 1.10 -1.63
N ALA A 153 10.98 1.88 -0.79
CA ALA A 153 9.53 1.77 -0.65
C ALA A 153 8.83 1.91 -2.01
N ARG A 154 7.85 1.04 -2.26
CA ARG A 154 6.99 1.14 -3.42
C ARG A 154 6.03 2.32 -3.27
N HIS A 155 5.71 2.93 -4.39
CA HIS A 155 4.56 3.81 -4.56
C HIS A 155 3.99 3.61 -5.95
N ASP A 156 2.73 3.98 -6.11
CA ASP A 156 2.04 3.96 -7.40
C ASP A 156 1.71 5.39 -7.84
N GLU A 157 1.59 5.58 -9.15
CA GLU A 157 1.22 6.88 -9.73
C GLU A 157 0.59 6.69 -11.12
N ASP A 158 -0.58 7.28 -11.34
CA ASP A 158 -1.30 7.22 -12.62
C ASP A 158 -1.60 8.61 -13.22
N PHE A 159 -2.14 8.63 -14.44
CA PHE A 159 -2.43 9.90 -15.10
C PHE A 159 -3.66 10.58 -14.49
N ALA A 160 -4.59 9.84 -13.88
CA ALA A 160 -5.74 10.42 -13.18
C ALA A 160 -5.30 11.24 -11.97
N GLN A 161 -4.40 10.69 -11.16
CA GLN A 161 -3.74 11.32 -10.04
C GLN A 161 -2.91 12.52 -10.52
N THR A 162 -2.20 12.40 -11.64
CA THR A 162 -1.49 13.53 -12.28
C THR A 162 -2.43 14.68 -12.61
N LEU A 163 -3.58 14.42 -13.22
CA LEU A 163 -4.57 15.46 -13.48
C LEU A 163 -5.09 16.08 -12.17
N GLY A 164 -5.29 15.26 -11.14
CA GLY A 164 -5.66 15.71 -9.79
C GLY A 164 -4.61 16.62 -9.14
N TYR A 165 -3.33 16.27 -9.25
CA TYR A 165 -2.20 17.07 -8.78
C TYR A 165 -2.15 18.45 -9.45
N TRP A 166 -2.51 18.53 -10.73
CA TRP A 166 -2.65 19.78 -11.47
C TRP A 166 -3.97 20.53 -11.22
N GLY A 167 -4.78 20.07 -10.28
CA GLY A 167 -6.03 20.74 -9.86
C GLY A 167 -7.23 20.46 -10.76
N ILE A 168 -7.18 19.43 -11.62
CA ILE A 168 -8.34 19.04 -12.42
C ILE A 168 -9.29 18.22 -11.52
N PRO A 169 -10.55 18.66 -11.36
CA PRO A 169 -11.51 17.96 -10.51
C PRO A 169 -11.92 16.62 -11.11
N GLU A 170 -12.33 15.67 -10.26
CA GLU A 170 -12.77 14.32 -10.68
C GLU A 170 -13.97 14.36 -11.65
N GLY A 171 -14.87 15.32 -11.47
CA GLY A 171 -16.19 15.35 -12.11
C GLY A 171 -17.24 14.55 -11.33
N PRO A 172 -18.43 14.31 -11.90
CA PRO A 172 -19.45 13.50 -11.25
C PRO A 172 -18.99 12.05 -11.08
N TYR A 173 -19.41 11.42 -9.99
CA TYR A 173 -19.19 9.99 -9.78
C TYR A 173 -19.91 9.16 -10.86
N LEU A 174 -19.19 8.22 -11.46
CA LEU A 174 -19.70 7.33 -12.49
C LEU A 174 -19.26 5.90 -12.21
N MET A 175 -20.23 4.98 -12.21
CA MET A 175 -19.98 3.55 -12.10
C MET A 175 -19.99 2.94 -13.51
N TRP A 176 -18.89 2.31 -13.90
CA TRP A 176 -18.75 1.63 -15.18
C TRP A 176 -18.98 0.12 -15.05
N PRO A 177 -19.65 -0.51 -16.03
CA PRO A 177 -19.75 -1.96 -16.07
C PRO A 177 -18.35 -2.59 -16.12
N LEU A 178 -18.12 -3.66 -15.36
CA LEU A 178 -16.87 -4.41 -15.23
C LEU A 178 -15.72 -3.65 -14.52
N LEU A 179 -15.54 -2.36 -14.81
CA LEU A 179 -14.41 -1.56 -14.33
C LEU A 179 -14.66 -0.95 -12.94
N GLY A 180 -15.92 -0.81 -12.51
CA GLY A 180 -16.24 -0.20 -11.23
C GLY A 180 -16.27 1.33 -11.29
N PRO A 181 -15.96 2.04 -10.18
CA PRO A 181 -15.94 3.50 -10.15
C PRO A 181 -14.90 4.06 -11.12
N LEU A 182 -15.31 4.94 -12.04
CA LEU A 182 -14.41 5.59 -12.99
C LEU A 182 -14.99 6.95 -13.44
N PRO A 183 -14.83 8.00 -12.63
CA PRO A 183 -15.21 9.38 -12.96
C PRO A 183 -14.56 9.87 -14.26
N PRO A 184 -15.05 10.97 -14.87
CA PRO A 184 -14.53 11.46 -16.15
C PRO A 184 -13.03 11.74 -16.17
N ARG A 185 -12.46 12.33 -15.10
CA ARG A 185 -11.01 12.56 -15.01
C ARG A 185 -10.26 11.23 -15.04
N ASP A 186 -10.72 10.27 -14.26
CA ASP A 186 -10.04 9.00 -14.06
C ASP A 186 -10.18 8.11 -15.30
N ALA A 187 -11.30 8.21 -16.03
CA ALA A 187 -11.48 7.59 -17.34
C ALA A 187 -10.49 8.13 -18.39
N VAL A 188 -10.21 9.45 -18.37
CA VAL A 188 -9.17 10.05 -19.21
C VAL A 188 -7.79 9.59 -18.76
N GLY A 189 -7.55 9.53 -17.45
CA GLY A 189 -6.38 8.92 -16.80
C GLY A 189 -6.06 7.54 -17.37
N PHE A 190 -6.97 6.61 -17.12
CA PHE A 190 -6.91 5.23 -17.58
C PHE A 190 -6.63 5.11 -19.08
N MET A 191 -7.30 5.90 -19.92
CA MET A 191 -7.06 5.85 -21.38
C MET A 191 -5.66 6.34 -21.76
N VAL A 192 -5.16 7.39 -21.10
CA VAL A 192 -3.82 7.91 -21.37
C VAL A 192 -2.77 6.91 -20.92
N ASP A 193 -2.90 6.35 -19.72
CA ASP A 193 -1.99 5.33 -19.20
C ASP A 193 -1.94 4.10 -20.12
N ARG A 194 -3.09 3.63 -20.61
CA ARG A 194 -3.17 2.54 -21.61
C ARG A 194 -2.43 2.84 -22.91
N LEU A 195 -2.40 4.10 -23.33
CA LEU A 195 -1.76 4.53 -24.58
C LEU A 195 -0.25 4.79 -24.41
N THR A 196 0.19 5.14 -23.20
CA THR A 196 1.58 5.44 -22.87
C THR A 196 2.34 4.25 -22.30
N ASN A 197 1.64 3.23 -21.80
CA ASN A 197 2.25 2.01 -21.28
C ASN A 197 2.97 1.24 -22.42
N PRO A 198 4.29 1.02 -22.32
CA PRO A 198 5.06 0.34 -23.35
C PRO A 198 4.65 -1.14 -23.53
N VAL A 199 4.15 -1.78 -22.47
CA VAL A 199 3.66 -3.18 -22.51
C VAL A 199 2.39 -3.26 -23.34
N ASP A 200 1.43 -2.38 -23.07
CA ASP A 200 0.15 -2.31 -23.79
C ASP A 200 0.37 -1.97 -25.26
N TYR A 201 1.28 -1.01 -25.52
CA TYR A 201 1.65 -0.67 -26.89
C TYR A 201 2.28 -1.84 -27.64
N ALA A 202 3.13 -2.64 -26.97
CA ALA A 202 3.77 -3.81 -27.57
C ALA A 202 2.79 -4.96 -27.79
N LEU A 203 1.76 -5.09 -26.95
CA LEU A 203 0.76 -6.16 -26.99
C LEU A 203 -0.52 -5.79 -27.72
N ARG A 204 -0.63 -4.58 -28.29
CA ARG A 204 -1.83 -4.08 -28.97
C ARG A 204 -2.41 -5.01 -30.06
N ASP A 205 -1.54 -5.77 -30.74
CA ASP A 205 -1.91 -6.67 -31.84
C ASP A 205 -2.18 -8.11 -31.30
N GLU A 206 -1.89 -8.38 -30.03
CA GLU A 206 -2.00 -9.65 -29.31
C GLU A 206 -3.11 -9.58 -28.25
N LEU A 207 -4.33 -9.26 -28.70
CA LEU A 207 -5.51 -9.03 -27.83
C LEU A 207 -5.73 -10.12 -26.76
N LEU A 208 -5.43 -11.38 -27.07
CA LEU A 208 -5.58 -12.48 -26.12
C LEU A 208 -4.58 -12.41 -24.96
N LEU A 209 -3.33 -12.04 -25.24
CA LEU A 209 -2.29 -11.94 -24.21
C LEU A 209 -2.51 -10.69 -23.35
N ASP A 210 -2.83 -9.58 -24.00
CA ASP A 210 -3.17 -8.32 -23.35
C ASP A 210 -4.36 -8.48 -22.38
N GLY A 211 -5.46 -9.07 -22.87
CA GLY A 211 -6.61 -9.39 -22.03
C GLY A 211 -6.32 -10.41 -20.93
N ALA A 212 -5.35 -11.31 -21.12
CA ALA A 212 -4.93 -12.26 -20.10
C ALA A 212 -4.14 -11.58 -18.97
N ILE A 213 -3.27 -10.61 -19.28
CA ILE A 213 -2.55 -9.82 -18.27
C ILE A 213 -3.56 -9.04 -17.43
N PHE A 214 -4.47 -8.29 -18.08
CA PHE A 214 -5.52 -7.54 -17.40
C PHE A 214 -6.41 -8.44 -16.53
N ALA A 215 -6.82 -9.60 -17.04
CA ALA A 215 -7.63 -10.55 -16.26
C ALA A 215 -6.85 -11.15 -15.08
N THR A 216 -5.55 -11.39 -15.24
CA THR A 216 -4.69 -11.89 -14.16
C THR A 216 -4.54 -10.84 -13.07
N ASP A 217 -4.28 -9.59 -13.47
CA ASP A 217 -4.19 -8.46 -12.56
C ASP A 217 -5.49 -8.24 -11.78
N LEU A 218 -6.64 -8.24 -12.46
CA LEU A 218 -7.95 -8.12 -11.79
C LEU A 218 -8.20 -9.24 -10.76
N VAL A 219 -7.81 -10.47 -11.08
CA VAL A 219 -7.90 -11.62 -10.16
C VAL A 219 -6.92 -11.45 -8.99
N ASP A 220 -5.70 -10.99 -9.27
CA ASP A 220 -4.67 -10.76 -8.26
C ASP A 220 -5.12 -9.65 -7.29
N VAL A 221 -5.52 -8.47 -7.77
CA VAL A 221 -6.05 -7.41 -6.90
C VAL A 221 -7.23 -7.90 -6.06
N ARG A 222 -8.22 -8.58 -6.67
CA ARG A 222 -9.37 -9.11 -5.92
C ARG A 222 -8.98 -10.14 -4.86
N HIS A 223 -7.94 -10.94 -5.08
CA HIS A 223 -7.48 -11.92 -4.09
C HIS A 223 -6.84 -11.25 -2.87
N GLN A 224 -6.16 -10.12 -3.06
CA GLN A 224 -5.47 -9.40 -2.00
C GLN A 224 -6.46 -8.76 -1.03
N VAL A 225 -7.58 -8.26 -1.54
CA VAL A 225 -8.61 -7.54 -0.76
C VAL A 225 -9.87 -8.38 -0.47
N ILE A 226 -9.75 -9.70 -0.56
CA ILE A 226 -10.94 -10.55 -0.58
C ILE A 226 -11.74 -10.50 0.73
N ASP A 227 -11.03 -10.52 1.85
CA ASP A 227 -11.62 -10.60 3.18
C ASP A 227 -12.18 -9.22 3.59
N GLU A 228 -11.50 -8.13 3.23
CA GLU A 228 -11.90 -6.74 3.47
C GLU A 228 -13.17 -6.39 2.71
N ILE A 229 -13.25 -6.74 1.43
CA ILE A 229 -14.44 -6.48 0.60
C ILE A 229 -15.63 -7.31 1.08
N ASP A 230 -15.42 -8.57 1.44
CA ASP A 230 -16.49 -9.44 1.95
C ASP A 230 -16.99 -8.95 3.32
N GLU A 231 -16.11 -8.44 4.18
CA GLU A 231 -16.48 -7.81 5.45
C GLU A 231 -17.24 -6.51 5.23
N LEU A 232 -16.76 -5.65 4.33
CA LEU A 232 -17.43 -4.40 3.96
C LEU A 232 -18.85 -4.67 3.46
N GLU A 233 -19.03 -5.65 2.58
CA GLU A 233 -20.35 -6.05 2.08
C GLU A 233 -21.26 -6.52 3.21
N ARG A 234 -20.74 -7.32 4.14
CA ARG A 234 -21.54 -7.91 5.24
C ARG A 234 -21.92 -6.90 6.32
N THR A 235 -21.07 -5.91 6.57
CA THR A 235 -21.19 -4.98 7.70
C THR A 235 -21.79 -3.63 7.32
N SER A 236 -21.73 -3.25 6.04
CA SER A 236 -22.29 -1.99 5.56
C SER A 236 -23.82 -2.04 5.51
N VAL A 237 -24.45 -0.94 5.92
CA VAL A 237 -25.90 -0.74 5.77
C VAL A 237 -26.25 -0.47 4.30
N ASP A 238 -25.41 0.34 3.63
CA ASP A 238 -25.48 0.61 2.20
C ASP A 238 -24.10 0.37 1.59
N TYR A 239 -23.94 -0.81 0.97
CA TYR A 239 -22.68 -1.23 0.39
C TYR A 239 -22.24 -0.31 -0.76
N TYR A 240 -23.18 0.21 -1.55
CA TYR A 240 -22.86 1.15 -2.63
C TYR A 240 -22.27 2.46 -2.08
N ALA A 241 -22.94 3.04 -1.08
CA ALA A 241 -22.47 4.29 -0.46
C ALA A 241 -21.10 4.11 0.20
N ALA A 242 -20.87 2.95 0.84
CA ALA A 242 -19.59 2.61 1.44
C ALA A 242 -18.47 2.52 0.40
N VAL A 243 -18.67 1.79 -0.70
CA VAL A 243 -17.69 1.68 -1.80
C VAL A 243 -17.42 3.06 -2.42
N ARG A 244 -18.45 3.86 -2.67
CA ARG A 244 -18.32 5.22 -3.24
C ARG A 244 -17.49 6.12 -2.32
N SER A 245 -17.74 6.07 -1.01
CA SER A 245 -17.00 6.89 -0.04
C SER A 245 -15.54 6.46 0.06
N LEU A 246 -15.27 5.15 0.14
CA LEU A 246 -13.91 4.62 0.18
C LEU A 246 -13.12 4.95 -1.08
N TYR A 247 -13.73 4.81 -2.26
CA TYR A 247 -13.11 5.20 -3.52
C TYR A 247 -12.65 6.67 -3.51
N ARG A 248 -13.53 7.58 -3.04
CA ARG A 248 -13.18 9.00 -2.97
C ARG A 248 -12.11 9.31 -1.93
N GLN A 249 -12.09 8.57 -0.83
CA GLN A 249 -11.04 8.71 0.18
C GLN A 249 -9.70 8.25 -0.41
N SER A 250 -9.65 7.06 -1.04
CA SER A 250 -8.41 6.53 -1.62
C SER A 250 -7.83 7.47 -2.68
N ILE A 251 -8.64 7.93 -3.62
CA ILE A 251 -8.17 8.84 -4.69
C ILE A 251 -7.65 10.18 -4.12
N ARG A 252 -8.30 10.71 -3.07
CA ARG A 252 -7.82 11.94 -2.42
C ARG A 252 -6.48 11.71 -1.73
N ASP A 253 -6.34 10.57 -1.04
CA ASP A 253 -5.12 10.21 -0.33
C ASP A 253 -3.98 9.95 -1.33
N GLU A 254 -4.26 9.29 -2.45
CA GLU A 254 -3.32 9.02 -3.54
C GLU A 254 -2.79 10.31 -4.19
N ILE A 255 -3.67 11.26 -4.55
CA ILE A 255 -3.27 12.56 -5.11
C ILE A 255 -2.38 13.35 -4.14
N ARG A 256 -2.60 13.17 -2.84
CA ARG A 256 -1.85 13.84 -1.77
C ARG A 256 -0.63 13.07 -1.30
N ASP A 257 -0.33 11.92 -1.88
CA ASP A 257 0.77 11.05 -1.46
C ASP A 257 0.70 10.66 0.02
N GLY A 258 -0.51 10.52 0.56
CA GLY A 258 -0.75 10.28 1.98
C GLY A 258 -0.48 11.49 2.89
N ALA A 259 -0.26 12.68 2.33
CA ALA A 259 -0.10 13.90 3.14
C ALA A 259 -1.43 14.30 3.80
N PRO A 260 -1.44 14.56 5.12
CA PRO A 260 -2.68 14.80 5.87
C PRO A 260 -3.46 16.00 5.32
N ASP A 261 -4.78 15.88 5.33
CA ASP A 261 -5.70 16.94 4.91
C ASP A 261 -6.13 17.83 6.06
N PHE A 262 -5.38 18.91 6.27
CA PHE A 262 -5.67 19.88 7.31
C PHE A 262 -6.99 20.63 7.11
N ASP A 263 -7.50 20.71 5.88
CA ASP A 263 -8.80 21.35 5.59
C ASP A 263 -10.00 20.46 5.97
N GLN A 264 -9.75 19.18 6.26
CA GLN A 264 -10.75 18.19 6.67
C GLN A 264 -10.56 17.71 8.12
N LEU A 265 -9.56 18.23 8.83
CA LEU A 265 -9.47 17.98 10.26
C LEU A 265 -10.68 18.65 10.92
N PRO A 266 -11.37 17.96 11.85
CA PRO A 266 -12.38 18.63 12.65
C PRO A 266 -11.73 19.81 13.36
N ASP A 267 -12.33 21.00 13.24
CA ASP A 267 -11.93 22.18 13.99
C ASP A 267 -12.05 21.84 15.49
N PHE A 268 -10.93 21.46 16.10
CA PHE A 268 -10.84 21.31 17.54
C PHE A 268 -10.82 22.72 18.12
N ASP A 269 -12.02 23.23 18.40
CA ASP A 269 -12.21 24.48 19.13
C ASP A 269 -11.82 24.20 20.59
N PHE A 270 -10.52 24.33 20.90
CA PHE A 270 -10.04 24.25 22.27
C PHE A 270 -10.62 25.46 23.02
N PRO A 271 -11.39 25.27 24.10
CA PRO A 271 -11.80 26.39 24.94
C PRO A 271 -10.52 27.08 25.44
N GLU A 272 -10.33 28.35 25.05
CA GLU A 272 -9.17 29.15 25.48
C GLU A 272 -9.05 29.23 27.01
N ASP A 273 -10.16 28.96 27.72
CA ASP A 273 -10.29 28.95 29.17
C ASP A 273 -9.54 27.79 29.88
N ASP A 274 -9.16 26.73 29.16
CA ASP A 274 -8.46 25.56 29.72
C ASP A 274 -6.97 25.48 29.33
N MET A 275 -6.42 26.47 28.61
CA MET A 275 -4.97 26.56 28.44
C MET A 275 -4.33 26.97 29.77
N PRO A 276 -3.50 26.13 30.43
CA PRO A 276 -2.76 26.57 31.59
C PRO A 276 -1.89 27.76 31.15
N ALA A 277 -2.07 28.91 31.81
CA ALA A 277 -1.28 30.09 31.55
C ALA A 277 0.20 29.68 31.52
N ALA A 278 0.88 29.88 30.39
CA ALA A 278 2.29 29.62 30.28
C ALA A 278 2.99 30.40 31.39
N GLU A 279 3.50 29.70 32.40
CA GLU A 279 4.23 30.36 33.48
C GLU A 279 5.43 31.08 32.85
N PRO A 280 5.67 32.35 33.21
CA PRO A 280 6.78 33.09 32.64
C PRO A 280 8.08 32.36 33.02
N VAL A 281 8.77 31.86 32.00
CA VAL A 281 10.14 31.34 32.14
C VAL A 281 10.98 32.48 32.70
N SER A 282 11.34 32.38 33.98
CA SER A 282 12.16 33.35 34.67
C SER A 282 13.57 33.30 34.06
N ASP A 283 13.94 34.36 33.34
CA ASP A 283 15.31 34.61 32.86
C ASP A 283 16.28 34.74 34.05
N GLY A 284 16.85 33.60 34.45
CA GLY A 284 17.98 33.52 35.36
C GLY A 284 19.30 33.59 34.60
N ALA A 285 19.71 34.80 34.18
CA ALA A 285 21.09 35.06 33.79
C ALA A 285 21.97 35.17 35.05
N GLY A 286 22.84 34.19 35.28
CA GLY A 286 23.89 34.26 36.30
C GLY A 286 24.55 32.91 36.57
N GLU A 287 25.88 32.88 36.39
CA GLU A 287 26.83 31.81 36.67
C GLU A 287 26.73 30.46 35.92
N GLN A 288 27.50 30.34 34.83
CA GLN A 288 28.10 29.06 34.45
C GLN A 288 29.24 28.71 35.43
N PRO A 289 29.26 27.55 36.10
CA PRO A 289 30.50 27.00 36.62
C PRO A 289 31.21 26.21 35.51
N ALA A 290 32.49 26.51 35.38
CA ALA A 290 33.42 25.93 34.43
C ALA A 290 33.53 24.40 34.55
N LEU A 291 33.84 23.77 33.41
CA LEU A 291 34.26 22.38 33.30
C LEU A 291 35.47 22.11 34.21
N GLN A 292 35.31 21.21 35.18
CA GLN A 292 36.42 20.60 35.90
C GLN A 292 36.40 19.09 35.68
N ASN A 293 37.47 18.62 35.05
CA ASN A 293 37.74 17.21 34.77
C ASN A 293 37.92 16.40 36.06
N GLY A 294 37.40 15.17 36.05
CA GLY A 294 37.93 14.01 36.76
C GLY A 294 37.50 13.85 38.23
N GLU A 295 36.62 12.88 38.48
CA GLU A 295 36.84 11.84 39.49
C GLU A 295 35.81 10.72 39.25
N GLN A 296 36.26 9.47 39.20
CA GLN A 296 35.38 8.30 39.19
C GLN A 296 34.72 8.19 40.57
N ASP A 297 33.39 8.18 40.65
CA ASP A 297 32.72 7.59 41.79
C ASP A 297 31.38 6.95 41.42
N HIS A 298 31.19 5.81 42.06
CA HIS A 298 30.16 4.79 41.94
C HIS A 298 28.73 5.38 42.03
N VAL A 299 27.89 5.19 41.00
CA VAL A 299 26.44 5.42 41.13
C VAL A 299 25.78 4.15 41.70
N PRO A 300 25.08 4.22 42.84
CA PRO A 300 24.42 3.08 43.45
C PRO A 300 23.16 2.67 42.67
N ALA A 301 22.89 1.37 42.63
CA ALA A 301 21.68 0.80 42.04
C ALA A 301 20.41 1.34 42.70
N ALA A 302 19.45 1.76 41.88
CA ALA A 302 18.11 2.14 42.31
C ALA A 302 17.29 0.88 42.71
N PRO A 303 16.40 0.99 43.71
CA PRO A 303 15.70 -0.17 44.26
C PRO A 303 14.59 -0.67 43.32
N THR A 304 14.53 -1.99 43.16
CA THR A 304 13.44 -2.73 42.52
C THR A 304 12.14 -2.51 43.30
N GLN A 305 11.13 -1.92 42.67
CA GLN A 305 9.75 -1.96 43.17
C GLN A 305 9.04 -3.16 42.56
N GLU A 306 8.60 -4.09 43.42
CA GLU A 306 7.75 -5.21 43.06
C GLU A 306 6.36 -4.68 42.63
N GLY A 307 5.97 -4.98 41.39
CA GLY A 307 4.60 -4.78 40.92
C GLY A 307 3.63 -5.81 41.52
N PRO A 308 2.32 -5.54 41.54
CA PRO A 308 1.35 -6.37 42.23
C PRO A 308 1.18 -7.75 41.57
N GLU A 309 1.13 -8.78 42.41
CA GLU A 309 0.96 -10.19 42.04
C GLU A 309 -0.39 -10.45 41.35
N MET A 310 -0.36 -10.78 40.05
CA MET A 310 -1.57 -11.09 39.27
C MET A 310 -1.94 -12.57 39.49
N LYS A 311 -3.04 -12.81 40.19
CA LYS A 311 -3.56 -14.14 40.50
C LYS A 311 -4.26 -14.75 39.27
N ILE A 312 -3.67 -15.78 38.68
CA ILE A 312 -4.24 -16.56 37.57
C ILE A 312 -5.40 -17.43 38.11
N PRO A 313 -6.61 -17.40 37.53
CA PRO A 313 -7.66 -18.33 37.90
C PRO A 313 -7.42 -19.73 37.30
N ASP A 314 -7.56 -20.77 38.12
CA ASP A 314 -7.37 -22.18 37.75
C ASP A 314 -8.35 -22.61 36.63
N LEU A 315 -7.81 -23.12 35.53
CA LEU A 315 -8.56 -23.81 34.48
C LEU A 315 -8.77 -25.28 34.87
N PRO A 316 -9.96 -25.88 34.63
CA PRO A 316 -10.20 -27.28 34.99
C PRO A 316 -9.43 -28.24 34.08
N GLU A 317 -8.63 -29.12 34.68
CA GLU A 317 -8.01 -30.26 33.99
C GLU A 317 -9.07 -31.22 33.46
N GLN A 318 -9.28 -31.23 32.15
CA GLN A 318 -10.00 -32.29 31.43
C GLN A 318 -9.03 -32.88 30.41
N GLY A 319 -8.49 -34.05 30.73
CA GLY A 319 -7.55 -34.78 29.89
C GLY A 319 -8.18 -35.24 28.58
N PHE A 320 -7.50 -34.98 27.48
CA PHE A 320 -7.76 -35.63 26.19
C PHE A 320 -6.88 -36.88 26.07
N PRO A 321 -7.44 -38.08 25.81
CA PRO A 321 -6.66 -39.29 25.64
C PRO A 321 -5.96 -39.33 24.28
N LEU A 322 -4.64 -39.50 24.31
CA LEU A 322 -3.82 -39.82 23.14
C LEU A 322 -3.85 -41.33 22.90
N GLU A 323 -4.75 -41.80 22.03
CA GLU A 323 -4.66 -43.17 21.51
C GLU A 323 -5.23 -43.23 20.09
N GLY A 324 -4.37 -43.43 19.10
CA GLY A 324 -4.79 -43.58 17.70
C GLY A 324 -3.73 -43.20 16.67
N MET A 325 -2.55 -43.82 16.73
CA MET A 325 -1.57 -43.82 15.65
C MET A 325 -2.20 -44.45 14.37
N VAL A 326 -2.08 -43.77 13.23
CA VAL A 326 -1.98 -44.44 11.92
C VAL A 326 -0.85 -43.77 11.13
N GLU A 327 0.30 -44.46 11.18
CA GLU A 327 1.37 -44.58 10.19
C GLU A 327 1.54 -43.51 9.09
N MET A 328 2.66 -42.80 9.21
CA MET A 328 3.35 -42.10 8.13
C MET A 328 4.04 -43.10 7.18
N SER A 329 3.95 -42.84 5.88
CA SER A 329 4.82 -43.42 4.85
C SER A 329 6.19 -42.69 4.86
N PRO A 330 7.35 -43.38 4.80
CA PRO A 330 8.64 -42.77 5.09
C PRO A 330 9.38 -42.36 3.82
N THR A 331 9.34 -41.07 3.44
CA THR A 331 10.44 -40.46 2.66
C THR A 331 10.34 -38.95 2.78
N SER A 332 11.30 -38.31 3.47
CA SER A 332 11.73 -36.89 3.33
C SER A 332 12.43 -36.30 4.57
N ALA A 333 12.64 -37.06 5.65
CA ALA A 333 13.30 -36.55 6.86
C ALA A 333 14.82 -36.82 6.88
N ASP A 334 15.58 -36.30 5.91
CA ASP A 334 17.06 -36.45 5.97
C ASP A 334 17.89 -35.35 5.29
N LEU A 335 17.43 -34.09 5.23
CA LEU A 335 18.28 -32.97 4.75
C LEU A 335 18.17 -31.65 5.54
N LEU A 336 17.77 -31.68 6.81
CA LEU A 336 17.87 -30.53 7.73
C LEU A 336 18.84 -30.81 8.88
N THR A 337 20.08 -31.20 8.55
CA THR A 337 21.22 -31.19 9.49
C THR A 337 22.54 -30.95 8.74
N GLN A 338 22.64 -29.81 8.06
CA GLN A 338 23.86 -29.15 7.54
C GLN A 338 23.35 -27.87 6.86
N ALA A 339 23.68 -26.62 7.19
CA ALA A 339 24.78 -26.11 7.97
C ALA A 339 24.36 -24.79 8.64
N SER A 340 24.51 -24.75 9.95
CA SER A 340 24.90 -23.54 10.67
C SER A 340 26.42 -23.48 10.63
N TYR A 341 26.97 -22.69 9.71
CA TYR A 341 28.29 -22.05 9.77
C TYR A 341 28.36 -20.89 8.79
#